data_AF-A0A1C4G082-F1
#
_entry.id   AF-A0A1C4G082-F1
#
_cell.length_a   1.000
_cell.length_b   1.000
_cell.length_c   1.000
_cell.angle_alpha   90.00
_cell.angle_beta   90.00
_cell.angle_gamma   90.00
#
_symmetry.space_group_name_H-M   'P 1'
#
loop_
_entity.id
_entity.type
_entity.pdbx_description
1 polymer ?
#
loop_
_entity_poly.entity_id
_entity_poly.type
_entity_poly.pdbx_seq_one_letter_code
_entity_poly.pdbx_strand_id
1 'polypeptide(L)' 'MTRRDQFNFILHIILPAIENEGLTIKTQRDGEITLSAQGSIAEDFVKNLRQHCIEELQRPSTSSVYGA' A
#
# COMPACT_ATOMS: atom_id res chain seq x y z
N MET A 1 4.03 8.74 12.83
CA MET A 1 3.16 8.76 11.63
C MET A 1 1.74 8.45 12.06
N THR A 2 0.78 9.28 11.66
CA THR A 2 -0.64 8.95 11.77
C THR A 2 -1.03 7.89 10.74
N ARG A 3 -2.19 7.26 10.91
CA ARG A 3 -2.74 6.30 9.94
C ARG A 3 -2.90 6.93 8.55
N ARG A 4 -3.30 8.20 8.48
CA ARG A 4 -3.43 8.95 7.23
C ARG A 4 -2.07 9.16 6.56
N ASP A 5 -1.03 9.46 7.34
CA ASP A 5 0.35 9.60 6.83
C ASP A 5 0.86 8.28 6.24
N GLN A 6 0.50 7.14 6.84
CA GLN A 6 0.87 5.81 6.32
C GLN A 6 0.27 5.55 4.94
N PHE A 7 -1.03 5.77 4.76
CA PHE A 7 -1.67 5.56 3.46
C PHE A 7 -1.17 6.54 2.39
N ASN A 8 -0.91 7.80 2.75
CA ASN A 8 -0.30 8.76 1.84
C ASN A 8 1.13 8.36 1.45
N PHE A 9 1.93 7.87 2.40
CA PHE A 9 3.27 7.38 2.12
C PHE A 9 3.24 6.17 1.17
N ILE A 10 2.32 5.23 1.39
CA ILE A 10 2.15 4.08 0.50
C ILE A 10 1.78 4.54 -0.92
N LEU A 11 0.77 5.40 -1.06
CA LEU A 11 0.27 5.88 -2.34
C LEU A 11 1.30 6.67 -3.16
N HIS A 12 2.08 7.52 -2.49
CA HIS A 12 2.93 8.50 -3.17
C HIS A 12 4.41 8.10 -3.24
N ILE A 13 4.85 7.15 -2.41
CA ILE A 13 6.26 6.71 -2.36
C ILE A 13 6.38 5.23 -2.73
N ILE A 14 5.66 4.35 -2.02
CA ILE A 14 5.85 2.90 -2.19
C ILE A 14 5.27 2.40 -3.52
N LEU A 15 4.03 2.75 -3.86
CA LEU A 15 3.41 2.27 -5.09
C LEU A 15 4.19 2.70 -6.34
N PRO A 16 4.62 3.97 -6.50
CA PRO A 16 5.45 4.35 -7.63
C PRO A 16 6.78 3.61 -7.69
N ALA A 17 7.41 3.31 -6.55
CA ALA A 17 8.64 2.52 -6.54
C ALA A 17 8.39 1.10 -7.09
N ILE A 18 7.30 0.46 -6.66
CA ILE A 18 6.92 -0.88 -7.15
C ILE A 18 6.58 -0.87 -8.64
N GLU A 19 5.87 0.16 -9.12
CA GLU A 19 5.51 0.32 -10.53
C GLU A 19 6.73 0.47 -11.45
N ASN A 20 7.82 1.09 -10.96
CA ASN A 20 9.03 1.33 -11.75
C ASN A 20 10.08 0.21 -11.60
N GLU A 21 10.24 -0.33 -10.40
CA GLU A 21 11.36 -1.20 -10.04
C GLU A 21 10.94 -2.67 -9.81
N GLY A 22 9.65 -2.92 -9.61
CA GLY A 22 9.13 -4.21 -9.15
C GLY A 22 9.18 -4.33 -7.62
N LEU A 23 9.02 -5.55 -7.10
CA LEU A 23 9.15 -5.78 -5.66
C LEU A 23 9.80 -7.11 -5.34
N THR A 24 10.53 -7.13 -4.23
CA THR A 24 11.07 -8.35 -3.63
C THR A 24 10.46 -8.53 -2.25
N ILE A 25 9.85 -9.69 -2.02
CA ILE A 25 9.33 -10.09 -0.71
C ILE A 25 10.27 -11.11 -0.11
N LYS A 26 10.78 -10.80 1.08
CA LYS A 26 11.62 -11.70 1.89
C LYS A 26 10.80 -12.23 3.05
N THR A 27 10.81 -13.55 3.22
CA THR A 27 10.18 -14.24 4.35
C THR A 27 11.19 -14.47 5.46
N GLN A 28 10.73 -14.74 6.67
CA GLN A 28 11.61 -14.99 7.83
C GLN A 28 12.43 -16.28 7.73
N ARG A 29 12.08 -17.18 6.81
CA ARG A 29 12.72 -18.50 6.63
C ARG A 29 13.48 -18.58 5.32
N ASP A 30 14.17 -17.50 4.96
CA ASP A 30 15.02 -17.40 3.76
C ASP A 30 14.31 -17.61 2.40
N GLY A 31 12.98 -17.59 2.37
CA GLY A 31 12.23 -17.57 1.12
C GLY A 31 12.21 -16.16 0.53
N GLU A 32 12.59 -16.03 -0.74
CA GLU A 32 12.56 -14.78 -1.49
C GLU A 32 11.73 -14.95 -2.76
N ILE A 33 10.86 -13.99 -3.04
CA ILE A 33 10.16 -13.88 -4.32
C ILE A 33 10.35 -12.48 -4.87
N THR A 34 10.81 -12.41 -6.12
CA THR A 34 10.97 -11.14 -6.84
C THR A 34 9.97 -11.10 -7.99
N LEU A 35 9.18 -10.05 -8.01
CA LEU A 35 8.17 -9.77 -9.01
C LEU A 35 8.65 -8.61 -9.88
N SER A 36 8.65 -8.85 -11.20
CA SER A 36 8.97 -7.80 -12.18
C SER A 36 7.88 -6.72 -12.19
N ALA A 37 8.30 -5.46 -12.42
CA ALA A 37 7.40 -4.33 -12.60
C ALA A 37 6.35 -4.55 -13.71
N GLN A 38 6.72 -5.24 -14.80
CA GLN A 38 5.84 -5.51 -15.95
C GLN A 38 5.09 -6.86 -15.85
N GLY A 39 5.08 -7.47 -14.66
CA GLY A 39 4.37 -8.72 -14.42
C GLY A 39 2.94 -8.46 -13.94
N SER A 40 1.97 -9.24 -14.44
CA SER A 40 0.56 -9.12 -14.04
C SER A 40 0.36 -9.19 -12.51
N ILE A 41 1.17 -9.99 -11.81
CA ILE A 41 1.11 -10.10 -10.34
C ILE A 41 1.44 -8.77 -9.65
N ALA A 42 2.48 -8.07 -10.11
CA ALA A 42 2.88 -6.79 -9.53
C ALA A 42 1.85 -5.70 -9.87
N GLU A 43 1.34 -5.69 -11.11
CA GLU A 43 0.30 -4.76 -11.56
C GLU A 43 -1.00 -4.93 -10.74
N ASP A 44 -1.46 -6.17 -10.55
CA ASP A 44 -2.65 -6.48 -9.75
C ASP A 44 -2.45 -6.11 -8.28
N PHE A 45 -1.26 -6.37 -7.73
CA PHE A 45 -0.93 -5.97 -6.36
C PHE A 45 -1.02 -4.45 -6.18
N VAL A 46 -0.38 -3.68 -7.07
CA VAL A 46 -0.38 -2.21 -7.04
C VAL A 46 -1.80 -1.68 -7.17
N LYS A 47 -2.58 -2.19 -8.14
CA LYS A 47 -3.96 -1.76 -8.38
C LYS A 47 -4.84 -1.97 -7.14
N ASN A 48 -4.78 -3.16 -6.53
CA ASN A 48 -5.58 -3.48 -5.35
C ASN A 48 -5.17 -2.63 -4.14
N LEU A 49 -3.86 -2.45 -3.93
CA LEU A 49 -3.36 -1.67 -2.80
C LEU A 49 -3.68 -0.18 -2.96
N ARG A 50 -3.58 0.37 -4.18
CA ARG A 50 -3.97 1.76 -4.49
C ARG A 50 -5.43 2.00 -4.13
N GLN A 51 -6.32 1.12 -4.60
CA GLN A 51 -7.75 1.22 -4.34
C GLN A 51 -8.04 1.18 -2.82
N HIS A 52 -7.45 0.23 -2.11
CA HIS A 52 -7.60 0.12 -0.65
C HIS A 52 -7.14 1.39 0.09
N CYS A 53 -6.01 1.99 -0.29
CA CYS A 53 -5.53 3.21 0.34
C CYS A 53 -6.47 4.40 0.10
N ILE A 54 -7.04 4.53 -1.10
CA ILE A 54 -8.00 5.59 -1.43
C ILE A 54 -9.26 5.46 -0.56
N GLU A 55 -9.79 4.24 -0.43
CA GLU A 55 -10.97 3.95 0.40
C GLU A 55 -10.73 4.32 1.87
N GLU A 56 -9.58 3.95 2.43
CA GLU A 56 -9.24 4.27 3.82
C GLU A 56 -9.02 5.76 4.06
N LEU A 57 -8.52 6.51 3.06
CA LEU A 57 -8.34 7.96 3.16
C LEU A 57 -9.66 8.74 3.02
N GLN A 58 -10.62 8.18 2.29
CA GLN A 58 -11.97 8.73 2.12
C GLN A 58 -12.90 8.39 3.29
N ARG A 59 -12.59 7.34 4.06
CA ARG A 59 -13.39 6.94 5.21
C ARG A 59 -13.51 8.11 6.20
N PRO A 60 -14.74 8.54 6.54
CA PRO A 60 -14.94 9.57 7.54
C PRO A 60 -14.24 9.15 8.83
N SER A 61 -13.42 10.03 9.37
CA SER A 61 -12.88 9.84 10.71
C SER A 61 -14.08 9.89 11.64
N THR A 62 -14.46 8.74 12.20
CA THR A 62 -15.52 8.69 13.21
C THR A 62 -14.97 9.31 14.49
N SER A 63 -14.96 10.64 14.56
CA SER A 63 -14.93 11.34 15.83
C SER A 63 -16.26 11.04 16.52
N SER A 64 -16.25 10.19 17.54
CA SER A 64 -17.41 10.00 18.41
C SER A 64 -17.88 11.36 18.92
N VAL A 65 -19.16 11.69 18.73
CA VAL A 65 -19.79 12.92 19.26
C VAL A 65 -20.15 12.76 20.75
N TYR A 66 -19.92 11.59 21.35
CA TYR A 66 -20.05 11.35 22.80
C TYR A 66 -18.69 11.01 23.40
N GLY A 67 -17.91 12.04 23.72
CA GLY A 67 -16.56 11.87 24.27
C GLY A 67 -15.93 13.15 24.82
N ALA A 68 -16.70 13.97 25.53
CA ALA A 68 -16.25 14.93 26.55
C ALA A 68 -17.46 15.41 27.36
#